data_AF-A0A8X6T8K5-F1
#
_entry.id   AF-A0A8X6T8K5-F1
#
_cell.length_a   1.000
_cell.length_b   1.000
_cell.length_c   1.000
_cell.angle_alpha   90.00
_cell.angle_beta   90.00
_cell.angle_gamma   90.00
#
_symmetry.space_group_name_H-M   'P 1'
#
loop_
_entity.id
_entity.type
_entity.pdbx_description
1 polymer ?
#
loop_
_entity_poly.entity_id
_entity_poly.type
_entity_poly.pdbx_seq_one_letter_code
_entity_poly.pdbx_strand_id
1 'polypeptide(L)'
;ESKGLRHLKILGSNKINAYCPAALKVTEHTDGKCIVSYQKVHVGHQNDLGHLFLTADERKNIASKIAAKIPLDNILDEIRNSISDAGLDRVHLLTQKDLHKIEKSFNLSSNSVKYENDGVSVDMWVREMQNSENPCILFYKTQGSTCTQYSFLKEYDFVLIIMTEAQGEILKKFSSDCICIEGTDGVNVYGFELVTLLTIDDLHQGFSCVFFNF
;
A
#
# COMPACT_ATOMS: atom_id res chain seq x y z
N GLU A 1 -20.20 1.67 -23.99
CA GLU A 1 -20.53 0.34 -23.43
C GLU A 1 -19.29 -0.22 -22.71
N SER A 2 -19.37 -0.55 -21.41
CA SER A 2 -18.27 -1.22 -20.71
C SER A 2 -18.36 -2.73 -20.96
N LYS A 3 -17.26 -3.37 -21.34
CA LYS A 3 -17.25 -4.78 -21.80
C LYS A 3 -17.51 -5.82 -20.70
N GLY A 4 -17.81 -5.41 -19.46
CA GLY A 4 -18.12 -6.31 -18.34
C GLY A 4 -17.01 -7.32 -17.97
N LEU A 5 -15.81 -7.18 -18.52
CA LEU A 5 -14.69 -8.10 -18.31
C LEU A 5 -14.09 -7.86 -16.93
N ARG A 6 -14.24 -8.85 -16.04
CA ARG A 6 -13.64 -8.84 -14.71
C ARG A 6 -12.12 -8.88 -14.84
N HIS A 7 -11.42 -7.94 -14.21
CA HIS A 7 -9.96 -7.99 -14.09
C HIS A 7 -9.53 -9.26 -13.34
N LEU A 8 -8.53 -9.98 -13.86
CA LEU A 8 -8.01 -11.17 -13.21
C LEU A 8 -7.43 -10.79 -11.84
N LYS A 9 -7.71 -11.60 -10.82
CA LYS A 9 -7.10 -11.41 -9.51
C LYS A 9 -5.60 -11.69 -9.64
N ILE A 10 -4.76 -10.82 -9.08
CA ILE A 10 -3.30 -10.98 -9.06
C ILE A 10 -2.89 -12.33 -8.44
N LEU A 11 -3.60 -12.77 -7.38
CA LEU A 11 -3.35 -14.04 -6.70
C LEU A 11 -3.96 -15.26 -7.42
N GLY A 12 -4.63 -15.06 -8.56
CA GLY A 12 -5.30 -16.16 -9.27
C GLY A 12 -6.51 -16.75 -8.52
N SER A 13 -6.68 -18.07 -8.64
CA SER A 13 -7.85 -18.82 -8.18
C SER A 13 -7.42 -19.93 -7.22
N ASN A 14 -8.13 -20.08 -6.10
CA ASN A 14 -7.93 -21.18 -5.14
C ASN A 14 -8.38 -22.56 -5.68
N LYS A 15 -8.84 -22.65 -6.93
CA LYS A 15 -9.28 -23.91 -7.55
C LYS A 15 -8.07 -24.65 -8.11
N ILE A 16 -7.87 -25.88 -7.67
CA ILE A 16 -6.80 -26.78 -8.15
C ILE A 16 -7.09 -27.42 -9.51
N ASN A 17 -8.30 -27.24 -10.07
CA ASN A 17 -8.78 -27.87 -11.31
C ASN A 17 -8.55 -29.40 -11.37
N ALA A 18 -8.57 -30.04 -10.20
CA ALA A 18 -8.30 -31.45 -9.97
C ALA A 18 -9.13 -31.95 -8.78
N TYR A 19 -9.20 -33.27 -8.60
CA TYR A 19 -9.86 -33.87 -7.45
C TYR A 19 -8.85 -34.13 -6.33
N CYS A 20 -9.15 -33.62 -5.12
CA CYS A 20 -8.38 -33.94 -3.93
C CYS A 20 -9.17 -34.92 -3.04
N PRO A 21 -8.58 -36.04 -2.60
CA PRO A 21 -9.24 -36.99 -1.70
C PRO A 21 -9.35 -36.48 -0.26
N ALA A 22 -8.71 -35.36 0.09
CA ALA A 22 -8.81 -34.77 1.41
C ALA A 22 -10.24 -34.25 1.66
N ALA A 23 -10.85 -34.70 2.74
CA ALA A 23 -12.23 -34.40 3.06
C ALA A 23 -12.47 -34.44 4.56
N LEU A 24 -13.49 -33.72 5.01
CA LEU A 24 -13.98 -33.76 6.39
C LEU A 24 -15.49 -33.99 6.35
N LYS A 25 -15.94 -35.05 7.02
CA LYS A 25 -17.35 -35.43 7.13
C LYS A 25 -17.75 -35.43 8.60
N VAL A 26 -18.67 -34.52 8.93
CA VAL A 26 -19.29 -34.42 10.27
C VAL A 26 -20.64 -35.11 10.24
N THR A 27 -20.90 -35.94 11.24
CA THR A 27 -22.22 -36.54 11.49
C THR A 27 -22.70 -36.06 12.86
N GLU A 28 -23.79 -35.32 12.88
CA GLU A 28 -24.42 -34.84 14.11
C GLU A 28 -25.54 -35.79 14.51
N HIS A 29 -25.49 -36.25 15.76
CA HIS A 29 -26.51 -37.11 16.35
C HIS A 29 -27.54 -36.28 17.12
N THR A 30 -28.76 -36.81 17.25
CA THR A 30 -29.87 -36.16 17.97
C THR A 30 -29.61 -35.97 19.47
N ASP A 31 -28.61 -36.64 20.03
CA ASP A 31 -28.14 -36.47 21.41
C ASP A 31 -27.10 -35.35 21.57
N GLY A 32 -26.81 -34.61 20.49
CA GLY A 32 -25.83 -33.51 20.48
C GLY A 32 -24.38 -33.97 20.31
N LYS A 33 -24.13 -35.27 20.09
CA LYS A 33 -22.77 -35.76 19.77
C LYS A 33 -22.44 -35.56 18.31
N CYS A 34 -21.23 -35.06 18.04
CA CYS A 34 -20.70 -34.93 16.68
C CYS A 34 -19.58 -35.95 16.47
N ILE A 35 -19.71 -36.79 15.44
CA ILE A 35 -18.63 -37.67 14.98
C ILE A 35 -18.01 -37.05 13.74
N VAL A 36 -16.70 -36.78 13.81
CA VAL A 36 -15.93 -36.23 12.70
C VAL A 36 -15.03 -37.32 12.14
N SER A 37 -15.20 -37.60 10.85
CA SER A 37 -14.29 -38.43 10.06
C SER A 37 -13.57 -37.54 9.06
N TYR A 38 -12.24 -37.63 8.99
CA TYR A 38 -11.46 -36.79 8.10
C TYR A 38 -10.34 -37.58 7.42
N GLN A 39 -10.04 -37.22 6.18
CA GLN A 39 -8.87 -37.64 5.42
C GLN A 39 -7.96 -36.44 5.23
N LYS A 40 -6.81 -36.42 5.92
CA LYS A 40 -5.89 -35.27 5.93
C LYS A 40 -4.99 -35.22 4.69
N VAL A 41 -4.77 -36.36 4.04
CA VAL A 41 -3.77 -36.46 2.98
C VAL A 41 -4.28 -35.82 1.69
N HIS A 42 -3.61 -34.74 1.27
CA HIS A 42 -3.80 -34.13 -0.04
C HIS A 42 -2.96 -34.87 -1.08
N VAL A 43 -3.54 -35.17 -2.25
CA VAL A 43 -2.87 -35.84 -3.36
C VAL A 43 -3.01 -34.96 -4.61
N GLY A 44 -1.90 -34.78 -5.33
CA GLY A 44 -1.88 -34.06 -6.61
C GLY A 44 -1.82 -32.53 -6.52
N HIS A 45 -1.68 -31.95 -5.32
CA HIS A 45 -1.43 -30.52 -5.14
C HIS A 45 -0.70 -30.24 -3.82
N GLN A 46 -0.11 -29.04 -3.72
CA GLN A 46 0.48 -28.51 -2.48
C GLN A 46 -0.44 -27.45 -1.89
N ASN A 47 -0.21 -27.11 -0.61
CA ASN A 47 -0.85 -25.97 0.01
C ASN A 47 -0.09 -24.70 -0.38
N ASP A 48 -0.75 -23.81 -1.11
CA ASP A 48 -0.21 -22.49 -1.40
C ASP A 48 -0.38 -21.60 -0.17
N LEU A 49 0.75 -21.23 0.44
CA LEU A 49 0.81 -20.36 1.60
C LEU A 49 0.07 -19.03 1.35
N GLY A 50 0.08 -18.47 0.14
CA GLY A 50 -0.61 -17.22 -0.17
C GLY A 50 -2.13 -17.30 -0.05
N HIS A 51 -2.69 -18.52 -0.17
CA HIS A 51 -4.11 -18.79 -0.07
C HIS A 51 -4.58 -19.25 1.32
N LEU A 52 -3.65 -19.44 2.26
CA LEU A 52 -3.99 -19.77 3.63
C LEU A 52 -4.47 -18.53 4.40
N PHE A 53 -5.32 -18.76 5.39
CA PHE A 53 -5.72 -17.72 6.34
C PHE A 53 -4.76 -17.70 7.52
N LEU A 54 -4.58 -16.52 8.13
CA LEU A 54 -3.99 -16.42 9.45
C LEU A 54 -4.93 -17.08 10.48
N THR A 55 -4.33 -17.71 11.47
CA THR A 55 -5.01 -18.21 12.67
C THR A 55 -5.54 -17.04 13.52
N ALA A 56 -6.49 -17.34 14.39
CA ALA A 56 -7.04 -16.35 15.30
C ALA A 56 -5.98 -15.77 16.26
N ASP A 57 -5.02 -16.59 16.68
CA ASP A 57 -3.98 -16.19 17.63
C ASP A 57 -2.89 -15.34 16.97
N GLU A 58 -2.48 -15.66 15.74
CA GLU A 58 -1.60 -14.79 14.95
C GLU A 58 -2.23 -13.40 14.74
N ARG A 59 -3.51 -13.36 14.39
CA ARG A 59 -4.24 -12.09 14.22
C ARG A 59 -4.29 -11.29 15.51
N LYS A 60 -4.55 -11.94 16.65
CA LYS A 60 -4.54 -11.28 17.97
C LYS A 60 -3.17 -10.76 18.36
N ASN A 61 -2.10 -11.53 18.11
CA ASN A 61 -0.73 -11.11 18.39
C ASN A 61 -0.39 -9.84 17.62
N ILE A 62 -0.65 -9.83 16.30
CA ILE A 62 -0.46 -8.66 15.46
C ILE A 62 -1.30 -7.47 15.95
N ALA A 63 -2.59 -7.70 16.25
CA ALA A 63 -3.47 -6.67 16.78
C ALA A 63 -2.94 -6.07 18.09
N SER A 64 -2.36 -6.88 18.98
CA SER A 64 -1.78 -6.40 20.23
C SER A 64 -0.57 -5.48 20.01
N LYS A 65 0.27 -5.77 19.01
CA LYS A 65 1.41 -4.93 18.62
C LYS A 65 0.95 -3.60 18.01
N ILE A 66 -0.11 -3.63 17.20
CA ILE A 66 -0.75 -2.43 16.64
C ILE A 66 -1.34 -1.58 17.77
N ALA A 67 -2.03 -2.19 18.73
CA ALA A 67 -2.58 -1.49 19.89
C ALA A 67 -1.50 -0.82 20.76
N ALA A 68 -0.30 -1.41 20.81
CA ALA A 68 0.88 -0.84 21.46
C ALA A 68 1.55 0.30 20.65
N LYS A 69 0.95 0.73 19.54
CA LYS A 69 1.45 1.79 18.64
C LYS A 69 2.83 1.52 18.03
N ILE A 70 3.17 0.25 17.85
CA ILE A 70 4.38 -0.12 17.13
C ILE A 70 4.17 0.20 15.63
N PRO A 71 5.12 0.88 14.95
CA PRO A 71 5.01 1.14 13.52
C PRO A 71 4.78 -0.13 12.71
N LEU A 72 3.90 -0.08 11.71
CA LEU A 72 3.52 -1.26 10.92
C LEU A 72 4.72 -1.89 10.22
N ASP A 73 5.66 -1.08 9.75
CA ASP A 73 6.86 -1.57 9.07
C ASP A 73 7.76 -2.35 10.03
N ASN A 74 7.91 -1.90 11.27
CA ASN A 74 8.64 -2.63 12.31
C ASN A 74 7.97 -3.97 12.62
N ILE A 75 6.63 -4.03 12.62
CA ILE A 75 5.89 -5.29 12.82
C ILE A 75 6.16 -6.25 11.66
N LEU A 76 6.15 -5.76 10.41
CA LEU A 76 6.45 -6.58 9.24
C LEU A 76 7.90 -7.08 9.26
N ASP A 77 8.84 -6.24 9.64
CA ASP A 77 10.25 -6.61 9.71
C ASP A 77 10.52 -7.63 10.82
N GLU A 78 9.89 -7.48 11.98
CA GLU A 78 9.98 -8.49 13.04
C GLU A 78 9.44 -9.86 12.57
N ILE A 79 8.30 -9.85 11.87
CA ILE A 79 7.71 -11.06 11.29
C ILE A 79 8.62 -11.67 10.22
N ARG A 80 9.25 -10.86 9.36
CA ARG A 80 10.19 -11.35 8.34
C ARG A 80 11.47 -11.90 8.96
N ASN A 81 11.92 -11.30 10.07
CA ASN A 81 13.12 -11.75 10.78
C ASN A 81 12.87 -12.99 11.65
N SER A 82 11.61 -13.38 11.87
CA SER A 82 11.27 -14.59 12.63
C SER A 82 11.25 -15.86 11.77
N ILE A 83 11.69 -15.80 10.51
CA ILE A 83 11.82 -16.97 9.65
C ILE A 83 12.87 -17.90 10.27
N SER A 84 12.48 -19.17 10.45
CA SER A 84 13.36 -20.21 11.00
C SER A 84 13.78 -21.20 9.91
N ASP A 85 14.69 -22.12 10.25
CA ASP A 85 15.09 -23.23 9.37
C ASP A 85 13.91 -24.14 8.97
N ALA A 86 12.76 -24.05 9.66
CA ALA A 86 11.53 -24.75 9.30
C ALA A 86 10.84 -24.19 8.03
N GLY A 87 11.29 -23.05 7.51
CA GLY A 87 10.81 -22.45 6.26
C GLY A 87 9.85 -21.29 6.44
N LEU A 88 9.16 -20.93 5.34
CA LEU A 88 8.18 -19.83 5.30
C LEU A 88 6.78 -20.33 5.69
N ASP A 89 6.16 -19.65 6.65
CA ASP A 89 4.73 -19.71 6.96
C ASP A 89 3.92 -18.55 6.35
N ARG A 90 2.58 -18.69 6.40
CA ARG A 90 1.61 -17.69 5.93
C ARG A 90 1.86 -16.30 6.50
N VAL A 91 2.28 -16.21 7.76
CA VAL A 91 2.51 -14.95 8.48
C VAL A 91 3.63 -14.12 7.85
N HIS A 92 4.65 -14.73 7.25
CA HIS A 92 5.74 -14.00 6.62
C HIS A 92 5.36 -13.37 5.27
N LEU A 93 4.25 -13.80 4.69
CA LEU A 93 3.69 -13.23 3.45
C LEU A 93 2.74 -12.04 3.72
N LEU A 94 2.76 -11.49 4.94
CA LEU A 94 1.91 -10.35 5.28
C LEU A 94 2.39 -9.06 4.60
N THR A 95 1.40 -8.28 4.17
CA THR A 95 1.60 -6.94 3.63
C THR A 95 1.10 -5.88 4.59
N GLN A 96 1.52 -4.64 4.40
CA GLN A 96 1.01 -3.50 5.18
C GLN A 96 -0.53 -3.38 5.08
N LYS A 97 -1.09 -3.74 3.92
CA LYS A 97 -2.55 -3.80 3.70
C LYS A 97 -3.23 -4.85 4.58
N ASP A 98 -2.57 -5.98 4.84
CA ASP A 98 -3.12 -7.01 5.73
C ASP A 98 -3.11 -6.53 7.19
N LEU A 99 -2.06 -5.83 7.62
CA LEU A 99 -2.02 -5.20 8.94
C LEU A 99 -3.15 -4.19 9.14
N HIS A 100 -3.43 -3.35 8.14
CA HIS A 100 -4.57 -2.42 8.19
C HIS A 100 -5.93 -3.11 8.25
N LYS A 101 -6.11 -4.24 7.56
CA LYS A 101 -7.34 -5.04 7.69
C LYS A 101 -7.46 -5.62 9.09
N ILE A 102 -6.35 -6.07 9.68
CA ILE A 102 -6.33 -6.58 11.06
C ILE A 102 -6.70 -5.44 12.02
N GLU A 103 -6.03 -4.29 11.94
CA GLU A 103 -6.34 -3.08 12.70
C GLU A 103 -7.85 -2.73 12.64
N LYS A 104 -8.42 -2.65 11.42
CA LYS A 104 -9.84 -2.38 11.21
C LYS A 104 -10.73 -3.47 11.81
N SER A 105 -10.36 -4.74 11.68
CA SER A 105 -11.14 -5.86 12.21
C SER A 105 -11.20 -5.91 13.75
N PHE A 106 -10.21 -5.31 14.42
CA PHE A 106 -10.16 -5.20 15.88
C PHE A 106 -10.59 -3.81 16.38
N ASN A 107 -11.08 -2.92 15.50
CA ASN A 107 -11.44 -1.53 15.81
C ASN A 107 -10.30 -0.76 16.52
N LEU A 108 -9.05 -1.04 16.16
CA LEU A 108 -7.87 -0.44 16.78
C LEU A 108 -7.42 0.85 16.10
N SER A 109 -8.15 1.32 15.10
CA SER A 109 -7.90 2.58 14.42
C SER A 109 -7.88 3.70 15.46
N SER A 110 -6.67 4.12 15.82
CA SER A 110 -6.44 5.28 16.66
C SER A 110 -7.01 6.52 15.96
N ASN A 111 -7.27 7.59 16.71
CA ASN A 111 -7.82 8.87 16.23
C ASN A 111 -7.08 9.53 15.03
N SER A 112 -6.05 8.92 14.44
CA SER A 112 -5.71 9.18 13.05
C SER A 112 -6.80 8.59 12.16
N VAL A 113 -7.83 9.39 11.95
CA VAL A 113 -8.79 9.19 10.88
C VAL A 113 -8.00 9.05 9.57
N LYS A 114 -7.65 7.83 9.18
CA LYS A 114 -7.41 7.51 7.77
C LYS A 114 -8.78 7.65 7.13
N TYR A 115 -9.11 8.89 6.77
CA TYR A 115 -10.33 9.20 6.06
C TYR A 115 -10.37 8.25 4.86
N GLU A 116 -11.52 7.62 4.61
CA GLU A 116 -11.73 6.75 3.44
C GLU A 116 -11.52 7.49 2.10
N ASN A 117 -11.18 8.79 2.16
CA ASN A 117 -10.90 9.69 1.07
C ASN A 117 -9.47 10.26 1.25
N ASP A 118 -8.48 9.65 0.60
CA ASP A 118 -7.06 10.01 0.71
C ASP A 118 -6.77 11.49 0.39
N GLY A 119 -7.64 12.15 -0.39
CA GLY A 119 -7.57 13.58 -0.68
C GLY A 119 -7.64 14.47 0.57
N VAL A 120 -8.39 14.05 1.61
CA VAL A 120 -8.48 14.78 2.89
C VAL A 120 -7.18 14.69 3.68
N SER A 121 -6.48 13.54 3.59
CA SER A 121 -5.18 13.35 4.23
C SER A 121 -4.08 14.18 3.56
N VAL A 122 -4.10 14.28 2.23
CA VAL A 122 -3.14 15.11 1.48
C VAL A 122 -3.36 16.59 1.75
N ASP A 123 -4.62 17.06 1.74
CA ASP A 123 -4.94 18.47 2.00
C ASP A 123 -4.49 18.92 3.42
N MET A 124 -4.69 18.09 4.43
CA MET A 124 -4.16 18.36 5.78
C MET A 124 -2.64 18.43 5.81
N TRP A 125 -1.96 17.45 5.20
CA TRP A 125 -0.49 17.43 5.15
C TRP A 125 0.07 18.65 4.39
N VAL A 126 -0.54 19.02 3.26
CA VAL A 126 -0.13 20.22 2.51
C VAL A 126 -0.26 21.47 3.37
N ARG A 127 -1.37 21.63 4.08
CA ARG A 127 -1.56 22.78 4.99
C ARG A 127 -0.53 22.79 6.12
N GLU A 128 -0.19 21.63 6.68
CA GLU A 128 0.85 21.53 7.69
C GLU A 128 2.22 21.96 7.14
N MET A 129 2.60 21.44 5.97
CA MET A 129 3.89 21.78 5.33
C MET A 129 3.97 23.24 4.89
N GLN A 130 2.89 23.82 4.39
CA GLN A 130 2.82 25.24 4.04
C GLN A 130 3.05 26.16 5.25
N ASN A 131 2.70 25.71 6.46
CA ASN A 131 2.87 26.46 7.70
C ASN A 131 4.14 26.07 8.49
N SER A 132 4.96 25.17 7.95
CA SER A 132 6.20 24.73 8.59
C SER A 132 7.30 25.80 8.48
N GLU A 133 8.35 25.68 9.31
CA GLU A 133 9.50 26.58 9.29
C GLU A 133 10.25 26.55 7.94
N ASN A 134 10.22 25.41 7.24
CA ASN A 134 10.84 25.20 5.94
C ASN A 134 9.82 24.62 4.94
N PRO A 135 8.92 25.46 4.38
CA PRO A 135 7.86 25.00 3.50
C PRO A 135 8.45 24.45 2.21
N CYS A 136 7.98 23.28 1.79
CA CYS A 136 8.42 22.63 0.55
C CYS A 136 7.34 22.58 -0.53
N ILE A 137 6.15 23.14 -0.28
CA ILE A 137 5.03 23.11 -1.23
C ILE A 137 5.14 24.34 -2.14
N LEU A 138 5.45 24.12 -3.42
CA LEU A 138 5.48 25.19 -4.43
C LEU A 138 4.09 25.50 -4.98
N PHE A 139 3.28 24.46 -5.19
CA PHE A 139 1.93 24.62 -5.73
C PHE A 139 1.06 23.43 -5.32
N TYR A 140 -0.21 23.71 -5.01
CA TYR A 140 -1.20 22.69 -4.69
C TYR A 140 -2.56 23.06 -5.24
N LYS A 141 -3.20 22.12 -5.94
CA LYS A 141 -4.58 22.20 -6.43
C LYS A 141 -5.27 20.86 -6.17
N THR A 142 -6.42 20.92 -5.51
CA THR A 142 -7.27 19.75 -5.27
C THR A 142 -8.23 19.53 -6.44
N GLN A 143 -8.69 18.28 -6.59
CA GLN A 143 -9.83 17.99 -7.47
C GLN A 143 -11.10 18.64 -6.91
N GLY A 144 -11.97 19.15 -7.79
CA GLY A 144 -13.17 19.89 -7.41
C GLY A 144 -12.93 21.38 -7.13
N SER A 145 -11.67 21.85 -7.21
CA SER A 145 -11.33 23.27 -7.08
C SER A 145 -10.96 23.89 -8.42
N THR A 146 -11.40 25.12 -8.65
CA THR A 146 -11.02 25.92 -9.83
C THR A 146 -9.76 26.74 -9.54
N CYS A 147 -8.79 26.72 -10.46
CA CYS A 147 -7.61 27.58 -10.37
C CYS A 147 -7.80 28.82 -11.26
N THR A 148 -7.79 30.01 -10.68
CA THR A 148 -7.89 31.27 -11.44
C THR A 148 -6.55 31.72 -12.02
N GLN A 149 -5.44 31.27 -11.43
CA GLN A 149 -4.08 31.64 -11.85
C GLN A 149 -3.65 30.92 -13.14
N TYR A 150 -4.09 29.68 -13.33
CA TYR A 150 -3.72 28.85 -14.46
C TYR A 150 -4.98 28.31 -15.13
N SER A 151 -5.47 29.01 -16.15
CA SER A 151 -6.74 28.71 -16.84
C SER A 151 -6.77 27.37 -17.57
N PHE A 152 -5.62 26.75 -17.83
CA PHE A 152 -5.52 25.42 -18.41
C PHE A 152 -5.83 24.30 -17.39
N LEU A 153 -5.75 24.58 -16.08
CA LEU A 153 -6.09 23.61 -15.03
C LEU A 153 -7.60 23.53 -14.84
N LYS A 154 -8.16 22.37 -15.13
CA LYS A 154 -9.59 22.07 -15.04
C LYS A 154 -9.96 21.71 -13.61
N GLU A 155 -11.26 21.78 -13.30
CA GLU A 155 -11.78 21.51 -11.97
C GLU A 155 -11.37 20.13 -11.42
N TYR A 156 -11.36 19.11 -12.26
CA TYR A 156 -11.03 17.73 -11.89
C TYR A 156 -9.52 17.41 -11.87
N ASP A 157 -8.66 18.34 -12.29
CA ASP A 157 -7.21 18.13 -12.27
C ASP A 157 -6.68 18.20 -10.83
N PHE A 158 -5.80 17.28 -10.48
CA PHE A 158 -5.01 17.33 -9.25
C PHE A 158 -3.61 17.86 -9.58
N VAL A 159 -3.04 18.69 -8.72
CA VAL A 159 -1.64 19.11 -8.87
C VAL A 159 -1.01 19.26 -7.50
N LEU A 160 0.15 18.63 -7.30
CA LEU A 160 1.00 18.85 -6.15
C LEU A 160 2.45 18.98 -6.60
N ILE A 161 3.07 20.12 -6.31
CA ILE A 161 4.46 20.41 -6.65
C ILE A 161 5.25 20.63 -5.37
N ILE A 162 6.29 19.83 -5.18
CA ILE A 162 7.11 19.82 -3.96
C ILE A 162 8.58 20.06 -4.32
N MET A 163 9.21 21.00 -3.63
CA MET A 163 10.63 21.29 -3.68
C MET A 163 11.05 21.98 -2.39
N THR A 164 12.04 21.43 -1.70
CA THR A 164 12.69 22.07 -0.55
C THR A 164 13.63 23.20 -1.01
N GLU A 165 13.98 24.10 -0.10
CA GLU A 165 14.93 25.17 -0.39
C GLU A 165 16.29 24.61 -0.85
N ALA A 166 16.82 23.59 -0.16
CA ALA A 166 18.07 22.94 -0.55
C ALA A 166 18.02 22.35 -1.96
N GLN A 167 16.91 21.71 -2.34
CA GLN A 167 16.71 21.22 -3.71
C GLN A 167 16.66 22.36 -4.73
N GLY A 168 16.05 23.49 -4.36
CA GLY A 168 16.02 24.70 -5.19
C GLY A 168 17.42 25.28 -5.43
N GLU A 169 18.27 25.30 -4.41
CA GLU A 169 19.66 25.76 -4.53
C GLU A 169 20.50 24.81 -5.40
N ILE A 170 20.34 23.49 -5.25
CA ILE A 170 20.97 22.49 -6.11
C ILE A 170 20.52 22.68 -7.56
N LEU A 171 19.22 22.87 -7.79
CA LEU A 171 18.69 23.09 -9.12
C LEU A 171 19.26 24.36 -9.76
N LYS A 172 19.30 25.48 -9.03
CA LYS A 172 19.91 26.73 -9.52
C LYS A 172 21.38 26.55 -9.87
N LYS A 173 22.12 25.76 -9.06
CA LYS A 173 23.55 25.55 -9.25
C LYS A 173 23.87 24.72 -10.49
N PHE A 174 23.08 23.67 -10.76
CA PHE A 174 23.46 22.65 -11.76
C PHE A 174 22.56 22.60 -13.01
N SER A 175 21.44 23.32 -13.03
CA SER A 175 20.49 23.30 -14.15
C SER A 175 21.02 23.90 -15.46
N SER A 176 22.16 24.59 -15.45
CA SER A 176 22.71 25.21 -16.66
C SER A 176 23.25 24.20 -17.66
N ASP A 177 23.63 23.01 -17.22
CA ASP A 177 24.18 21.96 -18.10
C ASP A 177 23.07 21.06 -18.64
N CYS A 178 22.33 20.40 -17.75
CA CYS A 178 21.28 19.46 -18.14
C CYS A 178 20.15 19.42 -17.11
N ILE A 179 18.91 19.47 -17.60
CA ILE A 179 17.70 19.19 -16.83
C ILE A 179 17.03 17.96 -17.44
N CYS A 180 16.82 16.93 -16.62
CA CYS A 180 16.10 15.72 -16.99
C CYS A 180 14.69 15.76 -16.39
N ILE A 181 13.70 15.32 -17.15
CA ILE A 181 12.32 15.15 -16.66
C ILE A 181 11.96 13.68 -16.86
N GLU A 182 11.62 13.00 -15.77
CA GLU A 182 11.32 11.57 -15.76
C GLU A 182 9.94 11.34 -15.13
N GLY A 183 9.02 10.76 -15.89
CA GLY A 183 7.75 10.26 -15.39
C GLY A 183 7.87 8.81 -14.97
N THR A 184 7.10 8.38 -13.97
CA THR A 184 7.01 6.96 -13.63
C THR A 184 6.33 6.17 -14.75
N ASP A 185 6.80 4.96 -15.04
CA ASP A 185 6.15 4.00 -15.95
C ASP A 185 4.84 3.46 -15.32
N GLY A 186 3.83 4.34 -15.19
CA GLY A 186 2.52 4.00 -14.66
C GLY A 186 1.95 5.05 -13.71
N VAL A 187 0.65 4.89 -13.47
CA VAL A 187 -0.09 5.68 -12.49
C VAL A 187 -0.23 4.92 -11.19
N ASN A 188 -0.33 5.63 -10.07
CA ASN A 188 -0.66 5.02 -8.79
C ASN A 188 -2.10 4.44 -8.81
N VAL A 189 -2.52 3.80 -7.71
CA VAL A 189 -3.86 3.19 -7.60
C VAL A 189 -5.03 4.18 -7.72
N TYR A 190 -4.74 5.49 -7.64
CA TYR A 190 -5.70 6.59 -7.81
C TYR A 190 -5.68 7.19 -9.22
N GLY A 191 -4.79 6.72 -10.10
CA GLY A 191 -4.66 7.23 -11.46
C GLY A 191 -3.75 8.44 -11.60
N PHE A 192 -2.97 8.80 -10.57
CA PHE A 192 -2.03 9.92 -10.63
C PHE A 192 -0.63 9.49 -11.06
N GLU A 193 0.04 10.35 -11.82
CA GLU A 193 1.40 10.16 -12.32
C GLU A 193 2.39 10.98 -11.47
N LEU A 194 3.53 10.39 -11.13
CA LEU A 194 4.64 11.10 -10.51
C LEU A 194 5.67 11.46 -11.59
N VAL A 195 5.91 12.76 -11.74
CA VAL A 195 6.98 13.29 -12.59
C VAL A 195 8.04 13.89 -11.69
N THR A 196 9.30 13.64 -12.00
CA THR A 196 10.46 14.17 -11.26
C THR A 196 11.33 14.99 -12.20
N LEU A 197 11.78 16.15 -11.73
CA LEU A 197 12.81 16.94 -12.40
C LEU A 197 14.14 16.71 -11.71
N LEU A 198 15.14 16.34 -12.51
CA LEU A 198 16.50 16.05 -12.05
C LEU A 198 17.50 16.98 -12.73
N THR A 199 18.59 17.26 -12.03
CA THR A 199 19.78 17.91 -12.57
C THR A 199 20.97 16.97 -12.45
N ILE A 200 22.01 17.18 -13.24
CA ILE A 200 23.27 16.43 -13.13
C ILE A 200 24.29 17.29 -12.39
N ASP A 201 24.90 16.77 -11.33
CA ASP A 201 25.93 17.48 -10.57
C ASP A 201 27.33 17.39 -11.21
N ASP A 202 28.32 18.07 -10.62
CA ASP A 202 29.71 18.08 -11.11
C ASP A 202 30.35 16.67 -11.15
N LEU A 203 29.80 15.70 -10.41
CA LEU A 203 30.25 14.31 -10.38
C LEU A 203 29.49 13.43 -11.39
N HIS A 204 28.70 14.03 -12.26
CA HIS A 204 27.84 13.37 -13.22
C HIS A 204 26.78 12.46 -12.57
N GLN A 205 26.34 12.81 -11.36
CA GLN A 205 25.27 12.12 -10.64
C GLN A 205 23.95 12.87 -10.80
N GLY A 206 22.88 12.11 -11.07
CA GLY A 206 21.53 12.67 -11.14
C GLY A 206 21.00 12.99 -9.75
N PHE A 207 20.46 14.19 -9.57
CA PHE A 207 19.85 14.63 -8.32
C PHE A 207 18.41 15.11 -8.57
N SER A 208 17.45 14.54 -7.84
CA SER A 208 16.04 14.91 -7.93
C SER A 208 15.75 16.21 -7.18
N CYS A 209 15.32 17.23 -7.91
CA CYS A 209 15.09 18.57 -7.38
C CYS A 209 13.60 18.86 -7.15
N VAL A 210 12.73 18.44 -8.07
CA VAL A 210 11.29 18.76 -7.99
C VAL A 210 10.47 17.51 -8.24
N PHE A 211 9.40 17.36 -7.46
CA PHE A 211 8.42 16.30 -7.64
C PHE A 211 7.06 16.90 -8.00
N PHE A 212 6.46 16.39 -9.07
CA PHE A 212 5.14 16.76 -9.53
C PHE A 212 4.22 15.56 -9.47
N ASN A 213 3.03 15.73 -8.91
CA ASN A 213 1.99 14.72 -8.89
C ASN A 213 0.76 15.30 -9.60
N PHE A 214 0.30 14.63 -10.66
CA PHE A 214 -0.81 15.06 -11.52
C PHE A 214 -1.88 13.98 -11.63
#